data_AF-A0A3A9IJJ7-F1
#
_entry.id   AF-A0A3A9IJJ7-F1
#
_cell.length_a   1.000
_cell.length_b   1.000
_cell.length_c   1.000
_cell.angle_alpha   90.00
_cell.angle_beta   90.00
_cell.angle_gamma   90.00
#
_symmetry.space_group_name_H-M   'P 1'
#
loop_
_entity.id
_entity.type
_entity.pdbx_description
1 polymer ?
#
loop_
_entity_poly.entity_id
_entity_poly.type
_entity_poly.pdbx_seq_one_letter_code
_entity_poly.pdbx_strand_id
1 'polypeptide(L)'
;MAVVHRVFAAVAPSLYTTLVNVQHCRTLLGHFKRDFELEIVDSRDWIALNRVIQRSIHEVGLADRSPIDNNIFVWRLFEAFSGTLLKASDASPSLVLSHDSKEHIVATKPPLNQILFGPPGTGKTYHTIEKALAILEPTLLAKSGVTRAELKAAFDRHKDAGQLAFVTFHQSFSYEDFVEGIRAESREDGGLDYKVEQGVFATLCERARRGVVAVDDPFEQALQKLVEQAELTEDGWLPMQTARGKRFKARYFPDKGTFAIDQESRQGDRNHDSANMKYVRALYETGEKGGYNTSYVQGMLDYLKAQCGLALSVDGGGHRERKPFVLIIDEINRGNVSRIFGELITLIEPSKRAGADEALTTTLPYSKRPFNVPDNLYLIGTMNTADRSLAGLDIALRRRFVFEEMPPRAELLDGVVIEEEGHKVDVGRLLHTLNQRIEVLLDRDHCLGHAYFMPLKAAAKPTLAQLGYIFQHQILPLLQEYFFEDWQRIAWVLNDHRKSKAEAMFLEAPKLELKTLLGDIAVGGQRQRWSINEKAFRRIEAYALTIEGDKGAQ
;
A
#
# COMPACT_ATOMS: atom_id res chain seq x y z
N MET A 1 30.70 -6.02 -18.19
CA MET A 1 31.32 -4.69 -18.43
C MET A 1 30.81 -3.59 -17.51
N ALA A 2 29.49 -3.33 -17.43
CA ALA A 2 28.96 -2.25 -16.57
C ALA A 2 29.32 -2.37 -15.07
N VAL A 3 29.34 -3.59 -14.52
CA VAL A 3 29.77 -3.86 -13.13
C VAL A 3 31.24 -3.48 -12.92
N VAL A 4 32.12 -3.82 -13.88
CA VAL A 4 33.55 -3.48 -13.85
C VAL A 4 33.74 -1.95 -13.91
N HIS A 5 33.01 -1.27 -14.80
CA HIS A 5 33.05 0.19 -14.92
C HIS A 5 32.57 0.89 -13.64
N ARG A 6 31.59 0.33 -12.92
CA ARG A 6 31.14 0.86 -11.62
C ARG A 6 32.23 0.78 -10.56
N VAL A 7 32.97 -0.32 -10.52
CA VAL A 7 34.10 -0.47 -9.59
C VAL A 7 35.18 0.57 -9.89
N PHE A 8 35.53 0.79 -11.17
CA PHE A 8 36.51 1.81 -11.54
C PHE A 8 36.03 3.24 -11.22
N ALA A 9 34.76 3.56 -11.48
CA ALA A 9 34.18 4.86 -11.13
C ALA A 9 34.11 5.10 -9.61
N ALA A 10 33.89 4.05 -8.81
CA ALA A 10 33.91 4.15 -7.35
C ALA A 10 35.32 4.30 -6.77
N VAL A 11 36.32 3.61 -7.36
CA VAL A 11 37.71 3.63 -6.88
C VAL A 11 38.45 4.90 -7.31
N ALA A 12 38.14 5.46 -8.47
CA ALA A 12 38.78 6.68 -8.99
C ALA A 12 37.74 7.66 -9.59
N PRO A 13 36.89 8.27 -8.75
CA PRO A 13 35.81 9.16 -9.20
C PRO A 13 36.30 10.44 -9.86
N SER A 14 37.56 10.84 -9.64
CA SER A 14 38.20 11.96 -10.34
C SER A 14 38.64 11.63 -11.76
N LEU A 15 38.74 10.34 -12.11
CA LEU A 15 39.20 9.88 -13.42
C LEU A 15 38.07 9.29 -14.26
N TYR A 16 37.02 8.75 -13.61
CA TYR A 16 35.92 8.08 -14.28
C TYR A 16 34.57 8.53 -13.74
N THR A 17 33.62 8.71 -14.65
CA THR A 17 32.25 9.11 -14.34
C THR A 17 31.36 7.91 -14.02
N THR A 18 30.22 8.18 -13.40
CA THR A 18 29.19 7.16 -13.11
C THR A 18 28.42 6.71 -14.35
N LEU A 19 28.66 7.31 -15.53
CA LEU A 19 28.14 6.82 -16.82
C LEU A 19 28.85 5.53 -17.22
N VAL A 20 28.35 4.40 -16.73
CA VAL A 20 28.98 3.08 -16.91
C VAL A 20 28.67 2.43 -18.27
N ASN A 21 27.72 2.99 -19.01
CA ASN A 21 27.32 2.53 -20.34
C ASN A 21 28.04 3.34 -21.42
N VAL A 22 28.82 2.66 -22.29
CA VAL A 22 29.53 3.26 -23.43
C VAL A 22 28.59 4.05 -24.34
N GLN A 23 27.36 3.57 -24.56
CA GLN A 23 26.39 4.28 -25.38
C GLN A 23 25.98 5.61 -24.75
N HIS A 24 25.83 5.66 -23.42
CA HIS A 24 25.47 6.91 -22.73
C HIS A 24 26.61 7.93 -22.79
N CYS A 25 27.86 7.48 -22.62
CA CYS A 25 29.03 8.34 -22.80
C CYS A 25 29.08 8.92 -24.23
N ARG A 26 28.80 8.10 -25.25
CA ARG A 26 28.78 8.54 -26.66
C ARG A 26 27.64 9.51 -26.94
N THR A 27 26.45 9.28 -26.38
CA THR A 27 25.33 10.24 -26.49
C THR A 27 25.73 11.58 -25.88
N LEU A 28 26.25 11.60 -24.64
CA LEU A 28 26.68 12.83 -23.97
C LEU A 28 27.75 13.58 -24.77
N LEU A 29 28.79 12.89 -25.23
CA LEU A 29 29.85 13.49 -26.05
C LEU A 29 29.31 13.99 -27.40
N GLY A 30 28.32 13.32 -27.99
CA GLY A 30 27.63 13.80 -29.18
C GLY A 30 26.96 15.16 -28.96
N HIS A 31 26.37 15.38 -27.78
CA HIS A 31 25.83 16.67 -27.36
C HIS A 31 26.94 17.69 -27.04
N PHE A 32 28.03 17.30 -26.39
CA PHE A 32 29.18 18.18 -26.17
C PHE A 32 29.74 18.74 -27.48
N LYS A 33 29.87 17.90 -28.51
CA LYS A 33 30.32 18.34 -29.83
C LYS A 33 29.30 19.24 -30.52
N ARG A 34 28.03 18.83 -30.55
CA ARG A 34 26.99 19.52 -31.33
C ARG A 34 26.59 20.85 -30.69
N ASP A 35 26.45 20.87 -29.37
CA ASP A 35 25.79 21.95 -28.64
C ASP A 35 26.82 22.92 -28.02
N PHE A 36 28.09 22.50 -27.87
CA PHE A 36 29.15 23.29 -27.22
C PHE A 36 30.49 23.29 -27.97
N GLU A 37 30.55 22.69 -29.17
CA GLU A 37 31.75 22.65 -30.03
C GLU A 37 33.01 22.05 -29.36
N LEU A 38 32.83 21.21 -28.34
CA LEU A 38 33.95 20.60 -27.61
C LEU A 38 34.60 19.45 -28.41
N GLU A 39 35.90 19.25 -28.22
CA GLU A 39 36.64 18.14 -28.85
C GLU A 39 36.16 16.79 -28.31
N ILE A 40 35.90 15.85 -29.22
CA ILE A 40 35.48 14.48 -28.87
C ILE A 40 36.36 13.42 -29.53
N VAL A 41 36.35 12.23 -28.93
CA VAL A 41 36.96 11.03 -29.51
C VAL A 41 35.86 10.06 -29.93
N ASP A 42 35.91 9.58 -31.18
CA ASP A 42 35.06 8.46 -31.62
C ASP A 42 35.69 7.13 -31.17
N SER A 43 35.39 6.72 -29.95
CA SER A 43 35.88 5.46 -29.37
C SER A 43 34.73 4.60 -28.83
N ARG A 44 34.94 3.29 -28.81
CA ARG A 44 34.09 2.33 -28.10
C ARG A 44 34.68 1.90 -26.75
N ASP A 45 35.89 2.36 -26.43
CA ASP A 45 36.53 2.14 -25.14
C ASP A 45 35.98 3.11 -24.09
N TRP A 46 35.40 2.56 -23.03
CA TRP A 46 34.81 3.31 -21.93
C TRP A 46 35.81 4.20 -21.20
N ILE A 47 37.06 3.75 -21.07
CA ILE A 47 38.13 4.52 -20.42
C ILE A 47 38.47 5.76 -21.24
N ALA A 48 38.67 5.60 -22.55
CA ALA A 48 38.92 6.71 -23.46
C ALA A 48 37.77 7.74 -23.44
N LEU A 49 36.52 7.29 -23.47
CA LEU A 49 35.35 8.18 -23.44
C LEU A 49 35.25 8.96 -22.13
N ASN A 50 35.50 8.33 -20.99
CA ASN A 50 35.42 8.99 -19.68
C ASN A 50 36.51 10.04 -19.48
N ARG A 51 37.73 9.79 -19.97
CA ARG A 51 38.80 10.80 -19.91
C ARG A 51 38.44 12.05 -20.69
N VAL A 52 37.80 11.91 -21.85
CA VAL A 52 37.35 13.06 -22.66
C VAL A 52 36.23 13.81 -21.94
N ILE A 53 35.27 13.12 -21.34
CA ILE A 53 34.18 13.75 -20.55
C ILE A 53 34.78 14.56 -19.39
N GLN A 54 35.68 13.97 -18.59
CA GLN A 54 36.31 14.66 -17.46
C GLN A 54 37.16 15.86 -17.89
N ARG A 55 37.93 15.70 -18.97
CA ARG A 55 38.70 16.82 -19.56
C ARG A 55 37.78 17.95 -20.01
N SER A 56 36.69 17.62 -20.71
CA SER A 56 35.72 18.61 -21.20
C SER A 56 35.14 19.43 -20.06
N ILE A 57 34.77 18.80 -18.94
CA ILE A 57 34.25 19.45 -17.74
C ILE A 57 35.29 20.37 -17.10
N HIS A 58 36.55 19.94 -17.09
CA HIS A 58 37.66 20.74 -16.58
C HIS A 58 37.93 21.96 -17.46
N GLU A 59 37.88 21.83 -18.79
CA GLU A 59 38.11 22.91 -19.74
C GLU A 59 37.05 24.02 -19.65
N VAL A 60 35.80 23.67 -19.33
CA VAL A 60 34.71 24.64 -19.13
C VAL A 60 34.64 25.20 -17.71
N GLY A 61 35.64 24.93 -16.86
CA GLY A 61 35.74 25.49 -15.50
C GLY A 61 34.75 24.89 -14.49
N LEU A 62 34.20 23.71 -14.77
CA LEU A 62 33.24 23.04 -13.89
C LEU A 62 33.92 22.05 -12.91
N ALA A 63 35.25 21.94 -12.94
CA ALA A 63 36.02 21.00 -12.13
C ALA A 63 36.24 21.42 -10.66
N ASP A 64 35.89 22.66 -10.28
CA ASP A 64 36.07 23.17 -8.90
C ASP A 64 35.14 22.50 -7.86
N ARG A 65 34.26 21.59 -8.29
CA ARG A 65 33.38 20.81 -7.41
C ARG A 65 34.05 19.52 -6.94
N SER A 66 33.52 18.90 -5.88
CA SER A 66 34.03 17.60 -5.43
C SER A 66 33.90 16.55 -6.56
N PRO A 67 34.78 15.52 -6.63
CA PRO A 67 34.67 14.46 -7.64
C PRO A 67 33.29 13.79 -7.68
N ILE A 68 32.59 13.76 -6.54
CA ILE A 68 31.23 13.23 -6.42
C ILE A 68 30.23 14.16 -7.12
N ASP A 69 30.31 15.46 -6.87
CA ASP A 69 29.43 16.46 -7.50
C ASP A 69 29.61 16.49 -9.02
N ASN A 70 30.85 16.37 -9.50
CA ASN A 70 31.15 16.28 -10.93
C ASN A 70 30.49 15.05 -11.54
N ASN A 71 30.56 13.90 -10.85
CA ASN A 71 29.92 12.67 -11.33
C ASN A 71 28.39 12.75 -11.33
N ILE A 72 27.78 13.36 -10.32
CA ILE A 72 26.33 13.62 -10.28
C ILE A 72 25.94 14.57 -11.42
N PHE A 73 26.73 15.62 -11.64
CA PHE A 73 26.47 16.61 -12.68
C PHE A 73 26.55 16.01 -14.10
N VAL A 74 27.55 15.16 -14.36
CA VAL A 74 27.66 14.42 -15.64
C VAL A 74 26.44 13.56 -15.91
N TRP A 75 25.94 12.86 -14.88
CA TRP A 75 24.73 12.07 -15.01
C TRP A 75 23.50 12.94 -15.33
N ARG A 76 23.35 14.07 -14.63
CA ARG A 76 22.25 15.03 -14.87
C ARG A 76 22.31 15.64 -16.27
N LEU A 77 23.50 15.97 -16.77
CA LEU A 77 23.68 16.45 -18.14
C LEU A 77 23.22 15.40 -19.15
N PHE A 78 23.63 14.14 -18.97
CA PHE A 78 23.18 13.05 -19.83
C PHE A 78 21.65 12.89 -19.80
N GLU A 79 21.01 12.96 -18.63
CA GLU A 79 19.55 12.90 -18.50
C GLU A 79 18.85 14.08 -19.17
N ALA A 80 19.44 15.28 -19.10
CA ALA A 80 18.93 16.47 -19.75
C ALA A 80 18.95 16.31 -21.28
N PHE A 81 20.09 15.90 -21.83
CA PHE A 81 20.26 15.69 -23.27
C PHE A 81 19.48 14.50 -23.83
N SER A 82 19.25 13.48 -23.01
CA SER A 82 18.45 12.31 -23.41
C SER A 82 16.94 12.57 -23.36
N GLY A 83 16.52 13.79 -23.01
CA GLY A 83 15.10 14.17 -22.88
C GLY A 83 14.41 13.52 -21.67
N THR A 84 15.18 12.95 -20.74
CA THR A 84 14.67 12.29 -19.54
C THR A 84 14.21 13.30 -18.49
N LEU A 85 14.83 14.49 -18.44
CA LEU A 85 14.42 15.62 -17.58
C LEU A 85 13.27 16.44 -18.17
N LEU A 86 13.13 16.52 -19.50
CA LEU A 86 12.13 17.35 -20.18
C LEU A 86 10.71 16.74 -20.23
N LYS A 87 10.52 15.49 -19.79
CA LYS A 87 9.17 14.93 -19.58
C LYS A 87 8.57 15.28 -18.22
N ALA A 88 9.29 16.03 -17.37
CA ALA A 88 8.86 16.39 -16.02
C ALA A 88 8.55 17.89 -15.82
N SER A 89 8.62 18.74 -16.86
CA SER A 89 8.60 20.21 -16.71
C SER A 89 7.39 20.96 -17.28
N ASP A 90 6.32 20.30 -17.73
CA ASP A 90 5.10 21.00 -18.20
C ASP A 90 4.13 21.42 -17.08
N ALA A 91 4.61 21.56 -15.85
CA ALA A 91 3.88 22.23 -14.78
C ALA A 91 4.85 22.98 -13.85
N SER A 92 5.20 24.20 -14.23
CA SER A 92 5.69 25.18 -13.25
C SER A 92 4.51 26.07 -12.86
N PRO A 93 3.92 25.96 -11.65
CA PRO A 93 3.13 27.03 -11.12
C PRO A 93 4.08 28.10 -10.56
N SER A 94 3.95 29.30 -11.12
CA SER A 94 4.54 30.53 -10.62
C SER A 94 4.19 30.77 -9.15
N LEU A 95 5.22 31.00 -8.33
CA LEU A 95 5.11 31.49 -6.96
C LEU A 95 4.37 32.83 -6.92
N VAL A 96 3.10 32.81 -6.53
CA VAL A 96 2.40 33.98 -5.99
C VAL A 96 2.28 33.77 -4.49
N LEU A 97 3.08 34.52 -3.74
CA LEU A 97 2.89 34.69 -2.31
C LEU A 97 1.72 35.66 -2.10
N SER A 98 0.56 35.14 -1.71
CA SER A 98 -0.46 35.93 -1.04
C SER A 98 -0.96 35.18 0.18
N HIS A 99 -0.58 35.69 1.35
CA HIS A 99 -1.30 35.42 2.59
C HIS A 99 -2.71 36.00 2.45
N ASP A 100 -3.71 35.14 2.30
CA ASP A 100 -4.92 35.33 3.09
C ASP A 100 -5.73 34.05 3.24
N SER A 101 -6.36 33.95 4.39
CA SER A 101 -7.02 32.76 4.91
C SER A 101 -8.44 32.64 4.34
N LYS A 102 -8.85 31.40 4.01
CA LYS A 102 -10.17 30.94 3.50
C LYS A 102 -10.24 30.77 1.98
N GLU A 103 -9.70 29.66 1.48
CA GLU A 103 -10.08 29.14 0.16
C GLU A 103 -11.18 28.09 0.28
N HIS A 104 -12.25 28.34 -0.48
CA HIS A 104 -13.33 27.42 -0.79
C HIS A 104 -12.77 26.13 -1.40
N ILE A 105 -12.93 25.00 -0.70
CA ILE A 105 -12.71 23.67 -1.27
C ILE A 105 -13.80 23.44 -2.33
N VAL A 106 -13.46 23.61 -3.60
CA VAL A 106 -14.19 22.95 -4.68
C VAL A 106 -14.01 21.45 -4.44
N ALA A 107 -15.07 20.76 -4.01
CA ALA A 107 -15.04 19.36 -3.65
C ALA A 107 -14.75 18.49 -4.89
N THR A 108 -13.48 18.31 -5.22
CA THR A 108 -13.03 17.35 -6.23
C THR A 108 -13.32 15.94 -5.72
N LYS A 109 -14.10 15.17 -6.50
CA LYS A 109 -14.40 13.76 -6.23
C LYS A 109 -13.08 12.99 -5.96
N PRO A 110 -13.00 12.14 -4.92
CA PRO A 110 -11.80 11.35 -4.64
C PRO A 110 -11.38 10.50 -5.86
N PRO A 111 -10.07 10.30 -6.07
CA PRO A 111 -9.59 9.44 -7.16
C PRO A 111 -10.01 7.98 -6.95
N LEU A 112 -10.37 7.31 -8.05
CA LEU A 112 -10.78 5.89 -8.03
C LEU A 112 -9.68 4.94 -7.57
N ASN A 113 -8.42 5.30 -7.82
CA ASN A 113 -7.24 4.53 -7.42
C ASN A 113 -6.24 5.46 -6.75
N GLN A 114 -5.88 5.17 -5.51
CA GLN A 114 -4.91 5.97 -4.75
C GLN A 114 -3.98 5.08 -3.94
N ILE A 115 -2.75 5.52 -3.75
CA ILE A 115 -1.76 4.88 -2.87
C ILE A 115 -1.22 5.94 -1.91
N LEU A 116 -1.41 5.69 -0.61
CA LEU A 116 -0.75 6.43 0.46
C LEU A 116 0.65 5.83 0.65
N PHE A 117 1.70 6.61 0.44
CA PHE A 117 3.07 6.10 0.51
C PHE A 117 3.97 6.97 1.38
N GLY A 118 5.02 6.37 1.95
CA GLY A 118 6.03 7.08 2.72
C GLY A 118 6.70 6.20 3.77
N PRO A 119 7.57 6.80 4.60
CA PRO A 119 8.31 6.09 5.63
C PRO A 119 7.39 5.38 6.65
N PRO A 120 7.88 4.39 7.40
CA PRO A 120 7.07 3.73 8.42
C PRO A 120 6.73 4.70 9.57
N GLY A 121 5.60 4.45 10.23
CA GLY A 121 5.13 5.27 11.34
C GLY A 121 4.53 6.63 10.95
N THR A 122 4.23 6.89 9.68
CA THR A 122 3.61 8.16 9.22
C THR A 122 2.08 8.13 9.22
N GLY A 123 1.46 7.05 9.72
CA GLY A 123 0.00 6.97 9.86
C GLY A 123 -0.75 6.55 8.59
N LYS A 124 -0.09 6.02 7.56
CA LYS A 124 -0.73 5.60 6.29
C LYS A 124 -1.97 4.73 6.52
N THR A 125 -1.83 3.59 7.20
CA THR A 125 -2.93 2.67 7.52
C THR A 125 -3.98 3.34 8.40
N TYR A 126 -3.58 4.23 9.32
CA TYR A 126 -4.51 5.02 10.14
C TYR A 126 -5.42 5.92 9.28
N HIS A 127 -4.87 6.60 8.27
CA HIS A 127 -5.62 7.50 7.39
C HIS A 127 -6.48 6.78 6.34
N THR A 128 -6.28 5.47 6.10
CA THR A 128 -7.16 4.71 5.18
C THR A 128 -8.62 4.74 5.60
N ILE A 129 -8.91 4.80 6.91
CA ILE A 129 -10.27 4.94 7.43
C ILE A 129 -10.91 6.24 6.95
N GLU A 130 -10.20 7.36 7.08
CA GLU A 130 -10.69 8.68 6.65
C GLU A 130 -10.85 8.73 5.13
N LYS A 131 -9.89 8.17 4.38
CA LYS A 131 -9.98 8.11 2.91
C LYS A 131 -11.16 7.27 2.44
N ALA A 132 -11.44 6.13 3.10
CA ALA A 132 -12.59 5.30 2.80
C ALA A 132 -13.91 6.00 3.14
N LEU A 133 -14.01 6.64 4.31
CA LEU A 133 -15.22 7.37 4.71
C LEU A 133 -15.45 8.64 3.89
N ALA A 134 -14.40 9.26 3.33
CA ALA A 134 -14.55 10.38 2.41
C ALA A 134 -15.29 9.99 1.13
N ILE A 135 -15.28 8.69 0.81
CA ILE A 135 -15.99 8.10 -0.33
C ILE A 135 -17.36 7.57 0.12
N LEU A 136 -17.41 6.84 1.24
CA LEU A 136 -18.61 6.09 1.66
C LEU A 136 -19.61 6.91 2.48
N GLU A 137 -19.13 7.82 3.32
CA GLU A 137 -19.95 8.60 4.27
C GLU A 137 -19.37 10.03 4.47
N PRO A 138 -19.26 10.85 3.40
CA PRO A 138 -18.58 12.16 3.47
C PRO A 138 -19.24 13.14 4.45
N THR A 139 -20.55 13.01 4.68
CA THR A 139 -21.31 13.81 5.66
C THR A 139 -20.86 13.56 7.10
N LEU A 140 -20.44 12.33 7.43
CA LEU A 140 -19.92 12.02 8.76
C LEU A 140 -18.56 12.67 8.98
N LEU A 141 -17.68 12.68 7.98
CA LEU A 141 -16.39 13.36 8.08
C LEU A 141 -16.51 14.88 8.13
N ALA A 142 -17.51 15.45 7.47
CA ALA A 142 -17.80 16.88 7.53
C ALA A 142 -18.39 17.31 8.89
N LYS A 143 -18.87 16.38 9.72
CA LYS A 143 -19.43 16.67 11.04
C LYS A 143 -18.32 17.20 11.96
N SER A 144 -18.52 18.42 12.45
CA SER A 144 -17.61 19.02 13.43
C SER A 144 -17.57 18.20 14.72
N GLY A 145 -16.36 17.96 15.23
CA GLY A 145 -16.15 17.21 16.48
C GLY A 145 -16.33 15.69 16.36
N VAL A 146 -16.38 15.12 15.15
CA VAL A 146 -16.42 13.66 14.96
C VAL A 146 -15.19 13.02 15.60
N THR A 147 -15.44 12.02 16.43
CA THR A 147 -14.39 11.30 17.17
C THR A 147 -13.83 10.17 16.32
N ARG A 148 -12.59 9.76 16.61
CA ARG A 148 -11.98 8.61 15.95
C ARG A 148 -12.77 7.31 16.19
N ALA A 149 -13.40 7.17 17.35
CA ALA A 149 -14.26 6.03 17.66
C ALA A 149 -15.50 5.99 16.76
N GLU A 150 -16.15 7.13 16.51
CA GLU A 150 -17.26 7.23 15.55
C GLU A 150 -16.82 6.85 14.13
N LEU A 151 -15.66 7.33 13.68
CA LEU A 151 -15.11 6.96 12.37
C LEU A 151 -14.81 5.47 12.28
N LYS A 152 -14.19 4.87 13.30
CA LYS A 152 -13.91 3.43 13.32
C LYS A 152 -15.19 2.60 13.30
N ALA A 153 -16.20 3.00 14.06
CA ALA A 153 -17.50 2.33 14.06
C ALA A 153 -18.17 2.41 12.68
N ALA A 154 -18.13 3.56 12.01
CA ALA A 154 -18.65 3.70 10.65
C ALA A 154 -17.92 2.82 9.64
N PHE A 155 -16.59 2.80 9.73
CA PHE A 155 -15.76 1.93 8.90
C PHE A 155 -16.13 0.45 9.06
N ASP A 156 -16.30 -0.01 10.30
CA ASP A 156 -16.69 -1.40 10.60
C ASP A 156 -18.08 -1.72 10.07
N ARG A 157 -19.06 -0.80 10.24
CA ARG A 157 -20.39 -0.96 9.64
C ARG A 157 -20.33 -1.18 8.12
N HIS A 158 -19.54 -0.38 7.40
CA HIS A 158 -19.41 -0.55 5.95
C HIS A 158 -18.68 -1.84 5.56
N LYS A 159 -17.72 -2.28 6.37
CA LYS A 159 -17.03 -3.56 6.19
C LYS A 159 -18.00 -4.73 6.38
N ASP A 160 -18.75 -4.73 7.48
CA ASP A 160 -19.72 -5.77 7.82
C ASP A 160 -20.88 -5.82 6.80
N ALA A 161 -21.30 -4.65 6.30
CA ALA A 161 -22.29 -4.56 5.25
C ALA A 161 -21.76 -4.97 3.85
N GLY A 162 -20.45 -5.28 3.75
CA GLY A 162 -19.82 -5.76 2.53
C GLY A 162 -19.55 -4.69 1.48
N GLN A 163 -19.65 -3.41 1.86
CA GLN A 163 -19.37 -2.25 1.01
C GLN A 163 -17.88 -1.88 1.02
N LEU A 164 -17.17 -2.31 2.06
CA LEU A 164 -15.73 -2.15 2.22
C LEU A 164 -15.06 -3.51 2.41
N ALA A 165 -13.92 -3.72 1.76
CA ALA A 165 -13.03 -4.83 2.04
C ALA A 165 -11.62 -4.32 2.38
N PHE A 166 -10.93 -5.03 3.26
CA PHE A 166 -9.56 -4.72 3.66
C PHE A 166 -8.72 -5.98 3.52
N VAL A 167 -7.64 -5.90 2.75
CA VAL A 167 -6.65 -6.97 2.60
C VAL A 167 -5.24 -6.43 2.77
N THR A 168 -4.32 -7.30 3.18
CA THR A 168 -2.90 -6.99 3.29
C THR A 168 -2.14 -7.89 2.33
N PHE A 169 -1.33 -7.30 1.45
CA PHE A 169 -0.50 -8.08 0.54
C PHE A 169 0.73 -8.63 1.26
N HIS A 170 1.10 -9.86 0.91
CA HIS A 170 2.30 -10.53 1.37
C HIS A 170 2.87 -11.38 0.24
N GLN A 171 4.10 -11.89 0.40
CA GLN A 171 4.81 -12.61 -0.67
C GLN A 171 4.05 -13.82 -1.22
N SER A 172 3.28 -14.51 -0.38
CA SER A 172 2.46 -15.65 -0.78
C SER A 172 1.06 -15.29 -1.32
N PHE A 173 0.67 -14.01 -1.28
CA PHE A 173 -0.66 -13.58 -1.72
C PHE A 173 -0.70 -13.63 -3.26
N SER A 174 -1.70 -14.29 -3.82
CA SER A 174 -1.72 -14.60 -5.26
C SER A 174 -2.97 -14.13 -5.98
N TYR A 175 -3.01 -14.37 -7.29
CA TYR A 175 -4.18 -14.12 -8.13
C TYR A 175 -5.40 -14.89 -7.63
N GLU A 176 -5.19 -16.10 -7.13
CA GLU A 176 -6.24 -17.01 -6.67
C GLU A 176 -6.97 -16.50 -5.41
N ASP A 177 -6.28 -15.75 -4.55
CA ASP A 177 -6.87 -15.11 -3.37
C ASP A 177 -7.57 -13.78 -3.73
N PHE A 178 -7.10 -13.10 -4.77
CA PHE A 178 -7.56 -11.77 -5.13
C PHE A 178 -8.71 -11.78 -6.13
N VAL A 179 -8.61 -12.59 -7.18
CA VAL A 179 -9.53 -12.59 -8.33
C VAL A 179 -10.38 -13.85 -8.37
N GLU A 180 -9.78 -15.01 -8.66
CA GLU A 180 -10.47 -16.29 -8.62
C GLU A 180 -9.47 -17.45 -8.56
N GLY A 181 -9.81 -18.50 -7.81
CA GLY A 181 -8.96 -19.67 -7.59
C GLY A 181 -9.76 -20.95 -7.56
N ILE A 182 -9.10 -22.07 -7.85
CA ILE A 182 -9.69 -23.40 -7.71
C ILE A 182 -9.51 -23.86 -6.26
N ARG A 183 -10.60 -24.18 -5.56
CA ARG A 183 -10.58 -24.79 -4.24
C ARG A 183 -11.15 -26.20 -4.29
N ALA A 184 -10.55 -27.09 -3.50
CA ALA A 184 -10.99 -28.46 -3.35
C ALA A 184 -11.88 -28.57 -2.11
N GLU A 185 -13.08 -29.10 -2.27
CA GLU A 185 -13.99 -29.45 -1.18
C GLU A 185 -14.13 -30.97 -1.09
N SER A 186 -14.09 -31.50 0.14
CA SER A 186 -14.37 -32.92 0.37
C SER A 186 -15.86 -33.20 0.18
N ARG A 187 -16.18 -34.16 -0.68
CA ARG A 187 -17.53 -34.72 -0.82
C ARG A 187 -17.79 -35.71 0.32
N GLU A 188 -19.07 -35.91 0.63
CA GLU A 188 -19.53 -36.83 1.69
C GLU A 188 -19.16 -38.30 1.42
N ASP A 189 -18.85 -38.65 0.15
CA ASP A 189 -18.37 -39.97 -0.28
C ASP A 189 -16.83 -40.14 -0.18
N GLY A 190 -16.11 -39.12 0.31
CA GLY A 190 -14.65 -39.11 0.38
C GLY A 190 -13.95 -38.67 -0.93
N GLY A 191 -14.70 -38.30 -1.97
CA GLY A 191 -14.15 -37.69 -3.18
C GLY A 191 -13.79 -36.21 -3.01
N LEU A 192 -13.04 -35.63 -3.95
CA LEU A 192 -12.76 -34.19 -4.00
C LEU A 192 -13.57 -33.52 -5.11
N ASP A 193 -14.23 -32.40 -4.80
CA ASP A 193 -14.87 -31.50 -5.76
C ASP A 193 -14.01 -30.25 -5.96
N TYR A 194 -13.72 -29.90 -7.21
CA TYR A 194 -12.93 -28.71 -7.52
C TYR A 194 -13.85 -27.60 -8.02
N LYS A 195 -13.96 -26.51 -7.26
CA LYS A 195 -14.80 -25.36 -7.59
C LYS A 195 -13.95 -24.13 -7.79
N VAL A 196 -14.33 -23.31 -8.77
CA VAL A 196 -13.76 -21.97 -8.92
C VAL A 196 -14.48 -21.04 -7.96
N GLU A 197 -13.72 -20.46 -7.03
CA GLU A 197 -14.17 -19.48 -6.05
C GLU A 197 -13.67 -18.09 -6.42
N GLN A 198 -14.47 -17.07 -6.13
CA GLN A 198 -14.08 -15.67 -6.34
C GLN A 198 -13.22 -15.18 -5.17
N GLY A 199 -12.14 -14.49 -5.51
CA GLY A 199 -11.32 -13.76 -4.54
C GLY A 199 -11.97 -12.44 -4.11
N VAL A 200 -11.28 -11.72 -3.23
CA VAL A 200 -11.81 -10.51 -2.60
C VAL A 200 -12.17 -9.40 -3.60
N PHE A 201 -11.35 -9.19 -4.63
CA PHE A 201 -11.53 -8.13 -5.63
C PHE A 201 -12.69 -8.45 -6.56
N ALA A 202 -12.78 -9.70 -7.03
CA ALA A 202 -13.88 -10.12 -7.89
C ALA A 202 -15.22 -10.07 -7.15
N THR A 203 -15.25 -10.52 -5.89
CA THR A 203 -16.44 -10.44 -5.02
C THR A 203 -16.90 -8.99 -4.86
N LEU A 204 -15.98 -8.06 -4.59
CA LEU A 204 -16.32 -6.66 -4.41
C LEU A 204 -16.72 -5.97 -5.71
N CYS A 205 -16.11 -6.31 -6.86
CA CYS A 205 -16.54 -5.84 -8.18
C CYS A 205 -17.98 -6.27 -8.48
N GLU A 206 -18.34 -7.51 -8.17
CA GLU A 206 -19.70 -7.99 -8.39
C GLU A 206 -20.72 -7.23 -7.52
N ARG A 207 -20.40 -6.99 -6.24
CA ARG A 207 -21.23 -6.16 -5.36
C ARG A 207 -21.35 -4.71 -5.85
N ALA A 208 -20.24 -4.12 -6.25
CA ALA A 208 -20.20 -2.76 -6.79
C ALA A 208 -21.04 -2.63 -8.07
N ARG A 209 -20.97 -3.62 -8.96
CA ARG A 209 -21.80 -3.66 -10.19
C ARG A 209 -23.29 -3.64 -9.87
N ARG A 210 -23.72 -4.36 -8.83
CA ARG A 210 -25.11 -4.39 -8.36
C ARG A 210 -25.52 -3.05 -7.74
N GLY A 211 -24.59 -2.33 -7.12
CA GLY A 211 -24.84 -1.04 -6.49
C GLY A 211 -25.69 -1.14 -5.22
N VAL A 212 -25.83 -2.34 -4.66
CA VAL A 212 -26.64 -2.60 -3.46
C VAL A 212 -25.73 -3.18 -2.37
N VAL A 213 -25.80 -2.59 -1.18
CA VAL A 213 -25.15 -3.11 0.04
C VAL A 213 -25.93 -4.34 0.51
N ALA A 214 -25.29 -5.35 1.13
CA ALA A 214 -25.96 -6.62 1.44
C ALA A 214 -27.29 -6.46 2.22
N VAL A 215 -27.36 -5.44 3.09
CA VAL A 215 -28.56 -5.09 3.88
C VAL A 215 -29.71 -4.56 3.02
N ASP A 216 -29.41 -3.92 1.89
CA ASP A 216 -30.40 -3.33 0.99
C ASP A 216 -30.73 -4.24 -0.22
N ASP A 217 -30.06 -5.38 -0.37
CA ASP A 217 -30.27 -6.30 -1.50
C ASP A 217 -31.64 -6.98 -1.33
N PRO A 218 -32.63 -6.70 -2.20
CA PRO A 218 -33.96 -7.32 -2.10
C PRO A 218 -33.89 -8.85 -2.14
N PHE A 219 -32.89 -9.40 -2.81
CA PHE A 219 -32.67 -10.84 -2.87
C PHE A 219 -32.10 -11.39 -1.55
N GLU A 220 -31.15 -10.70 -0.92
CA GLU A 220 -30.65 -11.11 0.41
C GLU A 220 -31.74 -11.00 1.49
N GLN A 221 -32.55 -9.93 1.44
CA GLN A 221 -33.71 -9.79 2.33
C GLN A 221 -34.74 -10.92 2.12
N ALA A 222 -35.01 -11.29 0.86
CA ALA A 222 -35.87 -12.42 0.53
C ALA A 222 -35.24 -13.75 0.98
N LEU A 223 -33.92 -13.88 0.89
CA LEU A 223 -33.19 -15.06 1.36
C LEU A 223 -33.27 -15.21 2.87
N GLN A 224 -33.11 -14.13 3.63
CA GLN A 224 -33.28 -14.15 5.07
C GLN A 224 -34.69 -14.58 5.46
N LYS A 225 -35.72 -14.02 4.80
CA LYS A 225 -37.12 -14.45 5.00
C LYS A 225 -37.37 -15.91 4.62
N LEU A 226 -36.68 -16.43 3.60
CA LEU A 226 -36.76 -17.85 3.24
C LEU A 226 -36.24 -18.73 4.39
N VAL A 227 -35.12 -18.34 5.02
CA VAL A 227 -34.56 -19.06 6.17
C VAL A 227 -35.52 -18.99 7.36
N GLU A 228 -36.04 -17.80 7.68
CA GLU A 228 -37.06 -17.62 8.73
C GLU A 228 -38.30 -18.49 8.48
N GLN A 229 -38.78 -18.57 7.22
CA GLN A 229 -39.92 -19.43 6.87
C GLN A 229 -39.60 -20.91 7.01
N ALA A 230 -38.37 -21.34 6.70
CA ALA A 230 -37.96 -22.73 6.89
C ALA A 230 -37.91 -23.10 8.37
N GLU A 231 -37.47 -22.19 9.24
CA GLU A 231 -37.43 -22.39 10.70
C GLU A 231 -38.84 -22.53 11.33
N LEU A 232 -39.88 -22.02 10.67
CA LEU A 232 -41.28 -22.19 11.08
C LEU A 232 -41.86 -23.57 10.74
N THR A 233 -41.16 -24.38 9.94
CA THR A 233 -41.57 -25.76 9.60
C THR A 233 -40.85 -26.77 10.48
N GLU A 234 -41.51 -27.88 10.83
CA GLU A 234 -40.92 -28.91 11.71
C GLU A 234 -39.65 -29.56 11.12
N ASP A 235 -39.53 -29.61 9.79
CA ASP A 235 -38.51 -30.37 9.05
C ASP A 235 -37.63 -29.50 8.14
N GLY A 236 -37.90 -28.20 8.06
CA GLY A 236 -37.21 -27.23 7.20
C GLY A 236 -37.64 -27.28 5.72
N TRP A 237 -38.69 -28.02 5.37
CA TRP A 237 -39.11 -28.22 3.99
C TRP A 237 -40.21 -27.25 3.57
N LEU A 238 -39.92 -26.45 2.55
CA LEU A 238 -40.82 -25.45 2.02
C LEU A 238 -41.59 -25.98 0.81
N PRO A 239 -42.93 -25.91 0.79
CA PRO A 239 -43.72 -26.33 -0.35
C PRO A 239 -43.61 -25.32 -1.50
N MET A 240 -43.24 -25.80 -2.68
CA MET A 240 -43.02 -25.01 -3.88
C MET A 240 -43.74 -25.60 -5.10
N GLN A 241 -43.84 -24.82 -6.17
CA GLN A 241 -44.46 -25.25 -7.41
C GLN A 241 -43.63 -24.78 -8.60
N THR A 242 -43.43 -25.67 -9.58
CA THR A 242 -42.79 -25.29 -10.85
C THR A 242 -43.74 -24.42 -11.68
N ALA A 243 -43.22 -23.68 -12.66
CA ALA A 243 -44.04 -22.88 -13.59
C ALA A 243 -45.11 -23.69 -14.36
N ARG A 244 -44.95 -25.02 -14.46
CA ARG A 244 -45.93 -25.93 -15.09
C ARG A 244 -46.93 -26.53 -14.09
N GLY A 245 -46.92 -26.09 -12.84
CA GLY A 245 -47.87 -26.52 -11.81
C GLY A 245 -47.47 -27.78 -11.04
N LYS A 246 -46.33 -28.42 -11.31
CA LYS A 246 -45.87 -29.58 -10.53
C LYS A 246 -45.41 -29.15 -9.13
N ARG A 247 -45.98 -29.76 -8.09
CA ARG A 247 -45.61 -29.55 -6.68
C ARG A 247 -44.32 -30.28 -6.31
N PHE A 248 -43.53 -29.65 -5.44
CA PHE A 248 -42.33 -30.21 -4.85
C PHE A 248 -42.07 -29.54 -3.50
N LYS A 249 -41.19 -30.11 -2.68
CA LYS A 249 -40.67 -29.46 -1.48
C LYS A 249 -39.19 -29.15 -1.68
N ALA A 250 -38.71 -28.06 -1.09
CA ALA A 250 -37.29 -27.75 -1.07
C ALA A 250 -36.83 -27.33 0.32
N ARG A 251 -35.65 -27.79 0.72
CA ARG A 251 -34.98 -27.38 1.95
C ARG A 251 -33.69 -26.66 1.61
N TYR A 252 -33.53 -25.43 2.12
CA TYR A 252 -32.34 -24.62 1.89
C TYR A 252 -31.27 -24.91 2.95
N PHE A 253 -30.02 -25.02 2.51
CA PHE A 253 -28.84 -25.16 3.38
C PHE A 253 -27.95 -23.93 3.20
N PRO A 254 -28.04 -22.92 4.10
CA PRO A 254 -27.31 -21.66 3.98
C PRO A 254 -25.80 -21.85 3.83
N ASP A 255 -25.20 -22.73 4.64
CA ASP A 255 -23.75 -22.97 4.66
C ASP A 255 -23.20 -23.47 3.31
N LYS A 256 -24.02 -24.23 2.57
CA LYS A 256 -23.64 -24.81 1.26
C LYS A 256 -24.18 -23.99 0.08
N GLY A 257 -25.08 -23.03 0.31
CA GLY A 257 -25.79 -22.29 -0.74
C GLY A 257 -26.62 -23.18 -1.66
N THR A 258 -27.10 -24.32 -1.17
CA THR A 258 -27.80 -25.34 -1.97
C THR A 258 -29.16 -25.69 -1.41
N PHE A 259 -30.05 -26.15 -2.28
CA PHE A 259 -31.32 -26.76 -1.95
C PHE A 259 -31.25 -28.27 -2.12
N ALA A 260 -31.85 -29.02 -1.20
CA ALA A 260 -32.37 -30.35 -1.48
C ALA A 260 -33.81 -30.24 -1.97
N ILE A 261 -34.19 -31.08 -2.93
CA ILE A 261 -35.49 -31.08 -3.60
C ILE A 261 -36.12 -32.45 -3.43
N ASP A 262 -37.33 -32.46 -2.89
CA ASP A 262 -38.17 -33.65 -2.77
C ASP A 262 -39.40 -33.53 -3.69
N GLN A 263 -39.69 -34.61 -4.42
CA GLN A 263 -40.80 -34.67 -5.35
C GLN A 263 -41.91 -35.53 -4.75
N GLU A 264 -43.10 -34.97 -4.53
CA GLU A 264 -44.26 -35.70 -3.99
C GLU A 264 -44.64 -36.96 -4.80
N SER A 265 -44.22 -37.05 -6.08
CA SER A 265 -44.51 -38.17 -6.97
C SER A 265 -43.50 -39.32 -6.96
N ARG A 266 -42.39 -39.23 -6.21
CA ARG A 266 -41.35 -40.29 -6.16
C ARG A 266 -41.48 -41.12 -4.88
N GLN A 267 -42.07 -42.30 -4.98
CA GLN A 267 -41.95 -43.34 -3.94
C GLN A 267 -40.58 -44.01 -4.04
N GLY A 268 -39.70 -43.77 -3.06
CA GLY A 268 -38.46 -44.53 -2.88
C GLY A 268 -37.30 -43.71 -2.28
N ASP A 269 -36.54 -44.37 -1.42
CA ASP A 269 -35.36 -43.86 -0.72
C ASP A 269 -34.14 -43.76 -1.65
N ARG A 270 -34.07 -42.70 -2.47
CA ARG A 270 -32.87 -42.33 -3.23
C ARG A 270 -32.67 -40.82 -3.24
N ASN A 271 -31.39 -40.43 -3.26
CA ASN A 271 -30.85 -39.06 -3.29
C ASN A 271 -31.82 -37.99 -3.80
N HIS A 272 -32.10 -37.01 -2.96
CA HIS A 272 -32.81 -35.78 -3.32
C HIS A 272 -32.13 -35.10 -4.51
N ASP A 273 -32.94 -34.59 -5.44
CA ASP A 273 -32.42 -33.68 -6.46
C ASP A 273 -31.88 -32.42 -5.76
N SER A 274 -30.89 -31.75 -6.34
CA SER A 274 -30.36 -30.51 -5.75
C SER A 274 -30.52 -29.32 -6.69
N ALA A 275 -30.47 -28.11 -6.15
CA ALA A 275 -30.25 -26.89 -6.91
C ALA A 275 -29.34 -25.96 -6.12
N ASN A 276 -28.69 -25.02 -6.80
CA ASN A 276 -27.83 -24.05 -6.14
C ASN A 276 -28.47 -22.66 -6.16
N MET A 277 -28.44 -21.96 -5.02
CA MET A 277 -29.00 -20.62 -4.86
C MET A 277 -28.44 -19.62 -5.87
N LYS A 278 -27.18 -19.80 -6.31
CA LYS A 278 -26.57 -18.98 -7.36
C LYS A 278 -27.38 -18.97 -8.67
N TYR A 279 -28.05 -20.07 -9.01
CA TYR A 279 -28.87 -20.15 -10.23
C TYR A 279 -30.22 -19.47 -10.06
N VAL A 280 -30.80 -19.51 -8.86
CA VAL A 280 -32.04 -18.78 -8.52
C VAL A 280 -31.78 -17.27 -8.59
N ARG A 281 -30.66 -16.84 -8.02
CA ARG A 281 -30.19 -15.45 -8.11
C ARG A 281 -29.88 -15.02 -9.54
N ALA A 282 -29.11 -15.81 -10.30
CA ALA A 282 -28.82 -15.50 -11.70
C ALA A 282 -30.11 -15.34 -12.54
N LEU A 283 -31.07 -16.25 -12.35
CA LEU A 283 -32.37 -16.19 -13.03
C LEU A 283 -33.17 -14.92 -12.65
N TYR A 284 -33.07 -14.47 -11.39
CA TYR A 284 -33.68 -13.21 -10.96
C TYR A 284 -33.04 -11.99 -11.63
N GLU A 285 -31.71 -11.98 -11.71
CA GLU A 285 -30.93 -10.81 -12.13
C GLU A 285 -30.84 -10.66 -13.66
N THR A 286 -30.66 -11.75 -14.40
CA THR A 286 -30.43 -11.71 -15.86
C THR A 286 -31.59 -12.24 -16.68
N GLY A 287 -32.55 -12.93 -16.03
CA GLY A 287 -33.60 -13.69 -16.73
C GLY A 287 -33.09 -14.93 -17.45
N GLU A 288 -31.78 -15.22 -17.43
CA GLU A 288 -31.20 -16.38 -18.09
C GLU A 288 -31.33 -17.65 -17.25
N LYS A 289 -31.77 -18.74 -17.88
CA LYS A 289 -31.86 -20.05 -17.25
C LYS A 289 -30.51 -20.77 -17.34
N GLY A 290 -29.72 -20.69 -16.27
CA GLY A 290 -28.47 -21.43 -16.12
C GLY A 290 -28.56 -22.62 -15.16
N GLY A 291 -27.62 -23.56 -15.26
CA GLY A 291 -27.47 -24.69 -14.33
C GLY A 291 -28.34 -25.91 -14.65
N TYR A 292 -28.48 -26.79 -13.67
CA TYR A 292 -29.31 -28.01 -13.72
C TYR A 292 -30.62 -27.78 -12.95
N ASN A 293 -31.62 -28.66 -13.15
CA ASN A 293 -32.91 -28.58 -12.45
C ASN A 293 -33.63 -27.23 -12.62
N THR A 294 -33.54 -26.64 -13.82
CA THR A 294 -34.01 -25.28 -14.15
C THR A 294 -35.51 -25.05 -13.87
N SER A 295 -36.36 -26.08 -13.95
CA SER A 295 -37.77 -26.00 -13.58
C SER A 295 -37.97 -25.77 -12.07
N TYR A 296 -37.10 -26.33 -11.24
CA TYR A 296 -37.10 -26.14 -9.79
C TYR A 296 -36.49 -24.81 -9.42
N VAL A 297 -35.41 -24.40 -10.08
CA VAL A 297 -34.82 -23.06 -9.93
C VAL A 297 -35.85 -21.97 -10.21
N GLN A 298 -36.66 -22.12 -11.26
CA GLN A 298 -37.78 -21.22 -11.53
C GLN A 298 -38.81 -21.24 -10.41
N GLY A 299 -39.24 -22.42 -9.95
CA GLY A 299 -40.20 -22.54 -8.84
C GLY A 299 -39.70 -21.94 -7.53
N MET A 300 -38.40 -22.05 -7.24
CA MET A 300 -37.76 -21.40 -6.09
C MET A 300 -37.77 -19.87 -6.22
N LEU A 301 -37.49 -19.34 -7.42
CA LEU A 301 -37.58 -17.91 -7.68
C LEU A 301 -39.01 -17.40 -7.53
N ASP A 302 -39.98 -18.15 -8.05
CA ASP A 302 -41.40 -17.82 -7.95
C ASP A 302 -41.87 -17.84 -6.49
N TYR A 303 -41.35 -18.78 -5.68
CA TYR A 303 -41.56 -18.81 -4.23
C TYR A 303 -40.98 -17.57 -3.53
N LEU A 304 -39.73 -17.19 -3.82
CA LEU A 304 -39.11 -15.99 -3.25
C LEU A 304 -39.93 -14.73 -3.57
N LYS A 305 -40.45 -14.62 -4.80
CA LYS A 305 -41.32 -13.51 -5.22
C LYS A 305 -42.64 -13.49 -4.47
N ALA A 306 -43.31 -14.64 -4.38
CA ALA A 306 -44.65 -14.72 -3.81
C ALA A 306 -44.67 -14.70 -2.27
N GLN A 307 -43.73 -15.39 -1.63
CA GLN A 307 -43.76 -15.67 -0.19
C GLN A 307 -42.69 -14.92 0.60
N CYS A 308 -41.56 -14.58 -0.02
CA CYS A 308 -40.47 -13.87 0.65
C CYS A 308 -40.42 -12.37 0.30
N GLY A 309 -41.37 -11.88 -0.52
CA GLY A 309 -41.49 -10.47 -0.87
C GLY A 309 -40.39 -9.97 -1.82
N LEU A 310 -39.76 -10.87 -2.59
CA LEU A 310 -38.79 -10.47 -3.61
C LEU A 310 -39.50 -9.66 -4.71
N ALA A 311 -39.05 -8.42 -4.93
CA ALA A 311 -39.68 -7.49 -5.85
C ALA A 311 -39.79 -8.07 -7.29
N LEU A 312 -40.99 -7.98 -7.88
CA LEU A 312 -41.28 -8.42 -9.25
C LEU A 312 -40.62 -7.44 -10.24
N SER A 313 -39.60 -7.91 -10.96
CA SER A 313 -38.84 -7.21 -12.02
C SER A 313 -38.17 -5.91 -11.61
N VAL A 314 -36.86 -5.84 -11.85
CA VAL A 314 -36.08 -4.60 -11.92
C VAL A 314 -36.36 -3.89 -13.27
N ASP A 315 -37.63 -3.69 -13.61
CA ASP A 315 -38.01 -2.82 -14.72
C ASP A 315 -38.15 -1.40 -14.19
N GLY A 316 -37.00 -0.73 -14.15
CA GLY A 316 -36.90 0.65 -13.71
C GLY A 316 -35.52 1.18 -14.02
N GLY A 317 -35.30 1.58 -15.27
CA GLY A 317 -34.21 2.47 -15.70
C GLY A 317 -34.27 3.86 -15.07
N GLY A 318 -34.55 3.93 -13.77
CA GLY A 318 -34.16 5.06 -12.96
C GLY A 318 -32.69 4.86 -12.59
N HIS A 319 -31.85 5.84 -12.87
CA HIS A 319 -30.53 5.97 -12.28
C HIS A 319 -30.67 5.93 -10.74
N ARG A 320 -30.76 4.74 -10.13
CA ARG A 320 -30.38 4.56 -8.73
C ARG A 320 -28.89 4.83 -8.69
N GLU A 321 -28.52 5.93 -8.05
CA GLU A 321 -27.13 6.30 -7.84
C GLU A 321 -26.41 5.09 -7.22
N ARG A 322 -25.52 4.46 -7.99
CA ARG A 322 -24.85 3.23 -7.56
C ARG A 322 -23.97 3.57 -6.37
N LYS A 323 -24.24 2.95 -5.22
CA LYS A 323 -23.46 3.17 -3.99
C LYS A 323 -21.97 2.91 -4.24
N PRO A 324 -21.06 3.73 -3.69
CA PRO A 324 -19.63 3.50 -3.84
C PRO A 324 -19.16 2.31 -3.00
N PHE A 325 -18.11 1.62 -3.45
CA PHE A 325 -17.47 0.51 -2.75
C PHE A 325 -15.97 0.78 -2.59
N VAL A 326 -15.35 0.31 -1.53
CA VAL A 326 -13.92 0.57 -1.25
C VAL A 326 -13.17 -0.74 -0.99
N LEU A 327 -12.06 -0.95 -1.70
CA LEU A 327 -11.07 -1.96 -1.38
C LEU A 327 -9.80 -1.29 -0.85
N ILE A 328 -9.44 -1.60 0.38
CA ILE A 328 -8.16 -1.19 0.96
C ILE A 328 -7.15 -2.34 0.78
N ILE A 329 -5.99 -2.01 0.22
CA ILE A 329 -4.87 -2.91 -0.01
C ILE A 329 -3.67 -2.41 0.80
N ASP A 330 -3.54 -2.92 2.01
CA ASP A 330 -2.42 -2.57 2.89
C ASP A 330 -1.14 -3.28 2.41
N GLU A 331 0.00 -2.60 2.55
CA GLU A 331 1.31 -3.11 2.15
C GLU A 331 1.36 -3.59 0.68
N ILE A 332 0.81 -2.78 -0.25
CA ILE A 332 0.63 -3.17 -1.66
C ILE A 332 1.94 -3.60 -2.33
N ASN A 333 3.08 -3.07 -1.90
CA ASN A 333 4.40 -3.44 -2.43
C ASN A 333 4.97 -4.76 -1.88
N ARG A 334 4.36 -5.39 -0.86
CA ARG A 334 4.82 -6.68 -0.30
C ARG A 334 4.44 -7.90 -1.13
N GLY A 335 3.50 -7.76 -2.07
CA GLY A 335 3.11 -8.79 -3.03
C GLY A 335 3.63 -8.49 -4.44
N ASN A 336 3.70 -9.52 -5.30
CA ASN A 336 3.93 -9.29 -6.73
C ASN A 336 2.64 -8.76 -7.38
N VAL A 337 2.46 -7.45 -7.34
CA VAL A 337 1.20 -6.79 -7.74
C VAL A 337 0.82 -7.12 -9.19
N SER A 338 1.78 -7.17 -10.12
CA SER A 338 1.51 -7.54 -11.51
C SER A 338 0.96 -8.96 -11.62
N ARG A 339 1.45 -9.92 -10.82
CA ARG A 339 0.94 -11.29 -10.78
C ARG A 339 -0.42 -11.38 -10.08
N ILE A 340 -0.62 -10.63 -9.00
CA ILE A 340 -1.88 -10.62 -8.22
C ILE A 340 -3.03 -10.04 -9.05
N PHE A 341 -2.81 -8.92 -9.74
CA PHE A 341 -3.83 -8.31 -10.61
C PHE A 341 -3.97 -9.04 -11.96
N GLY A 342 -2.92 -9.70 -12.45
CA GLY A 342 -2.94 -10.40 -13.72
C GLY A 342 -3.36 -9.48 -14.87
N GLU A 343 -4.33 -9.93 -15.68
CA GLU A 343 -4.92 -9.19 -16.79
C GLU A 343 -5.78 -7.98 -16.34
N LEU A 344 -6.18 -7.92 -15.07
CA LEU A 344 -7.07 -6.87 -14.55
C LEU A 344 -6.35 -5.54 -14.32
N ILE A 345 -5.02 -5.53 -14.39
CA ILE A 345 -4.21 -4.32 -14.30
C ILE A 345 -4.64 -3.25 -15.31
N THR A 346 -5.16 -3.64 -16.48
CA THR A 346 -5.68 -2.69 -17.47
C THR A 346 -7.07 -2.19 -17.10
N LEU A 347 -7.91 -3.02 -16.50
CA LEU A 347 -9.30 -2.72 -16.20
C LEU A 347 -9.48 -1.76 -15.01
N ILE A 348 -8.50 -1.67 -14.12
CA ILE A 348 -8.54 -0.73 -13.00
C ILE A 348 -8.40 0.74 -13.45
N GLU A 349 -7.92 1.00 -14.66
CA GLU A 349 -7.78 2.34 -15.23
C GLU A 349 -9.16 3.02 -15.37
N PRO A 350 -9.36 4.28 -14.92
CA PRO A 350 -10.68 4.92 -14.91
C PRO A 350 -11.44 4.87 -16.23
N SER A 351 -10.76 5.09 -17.36
CA SER A 351 -11.35 5.06 -18.71
C SER A 351 -11.82 3.68 -19.15
N LYS A 352 -11.28 2.60 -18.55
CA LYS A 352 -11.52 1.21 -18.95
C LYS A 352 -12.55 0.51 -18.07
N ARG A 353 -13.09 1.20 -17.08
CA ARG A 353 -14.09 0.68 -16.14
C ARG A 353 -15.49 0.67 -16.76
N ALA A 354 -16.33 -0.24 -16.29
CA ALA A 354 -17.73 -0.27 -16.67
C ALA A 354 -18.42 1.03 -16.24
N GLY A 355 -19.01 1.75 -17.19
CA GLY A 355 -19.59 3.09 -17.00
C GLY A 355 -18.82 4.20 -17.73
N ALA A 356 -17.56 3.95 -18.13
CA ALA A 356 -16.77 4.88 -18.92
C ALA A 356 -16.91 4.67 -20.44
N ASP A 357 -16.56 5.68 -21.23
CA ASP A 357 -16.68 5.66 -22.70
C ASP A 357 -15.84 4.56 -23.36
N GLU A 358 -14.66 4.25 -22.80
CA GLU A 358 -13.74 3.24 -23.32
C GLU A 358 -13.74 1.95 -22.46
N ALA A 359 -14.89 1.61 -21.85
CA ALA A 359 -15.04 0.44 -20.99
C ALA A 359 -14.54 -0.85 -21.65
N LEU A 360 -13.77 -1.65 -20.90
CA LEU A 360 -13.25 -2.94 -21.36
C LEU A 360 -13.79 -4.08 -20.51
N THR A 361 -13.87 -5.26 -21.14
CA THR A 361 -14.21 -6.52 -20.50
C THR A 361 -13.16 -7.56 -20.90
N THR A 362 -12.72 -8.36 -19.93
CA THR A 362 -11.83 -9.51 -20.16
C THR A 362 -12.55 -10.81 -19.85
N THR A 363 -11.99 -11.95 -20.27
CA THR A 363 -12.48 -13.28 -19.91
C THR A 363 -11.55 -13.88 -18.86
N LEU A 364 -12.08 -14.22 -17.68
CA LEU A 364 -11.28 -14.77 -16.59
C LEU A 364 -10.75 -16.18 -16.92
N PRO A 365 -9.53 -16.55 -16.48
CA PRO A 365 -8.85 -17.76 -16.91
C PRO A 365 -9.45 -19.05 -16.33
N TYR A 366 -9.97 -19.05 -15.11
CA TYR A 366 -10.49 -20.25 -14.45
C TYR A 366 -11.99 -20.40 -14.73
N SER A 367 -12.80 -19.37 -14.45
CA SER A 367 -14.26 -19.46 -14.63
C SER A 367 -14.72 -19.29 -16.08
N LYS A 368 -13.86 -18.77 -16.96
CA LYS A 368 -14.19 -18.41 -18.36
C LYS A 368 -15.32 -17.40 -18.50
N ARG A 369 -15.61 -16.64 -17.44
CA ARG A 369 -16.67 -15.63 -17.45
C ARG A 369 -16.16 -14.25 -17.88
N PRO A 370 -16.98 -13.44 -18.55
CA PRO A 370 -16.69 -12.04 -18.77
C PRO A 370 -16.57 -11.29 -17.45
N PHE A 371 -15.59 -10.39 -17.35
CA PHE A 371 -15.31 -9.61 -16.15
C PHE A 371 -14.88 -8.18 -16.51
N ASN A 372 -15.38 -7.22 -15.74
CA ASN A 372 -15.05 -5.79 -15.82
C ASN A 372 -15.03 -5.20 -14.40
N VAL A 373 -14.33 -4.08 -14.25
CA VAL A 373 -14.22 -3.34 -12.99
C VAL A 373 -15.23 -2.18 -13.01
N PRO A 374 -16.15 -2.07 -12.04
CA PRO A 374 -17.12 -0.97 -11.99
C PRO A 374 -16.49 0.40 -11.68
N ASP A 375 -17.10 1.46 -12.20
CA ASP A 375 -16.72 2.87 -11.98
C ASP A 375 -17.03 3.39 -10.56
N ASN A 376 -17.81 2.66 -9.77
CA ASN A 376 -18.14 2.96 -8.37
C ASN A 376 -17.29 2.16 -7.35
N LEU A 377 -16.28 1.40 -7.79
CA LEU A 377 -15.30 0.77 -6.91
C LEU A 377 -14.08 1.68 -6.70
N TYR A 378 -13.58 1.83 -5.49
CA TYR A 378 -12.40 2.64 -5.18
C TYR A 378 -11.31 1.76 -4.59
N LEU A 379 -10.06 1.95 -5.03
CA LEU A 379 -8.90 1.23 -4.54
C LEU A 379 -8.01 2.18 -3.74
N ILE A 380 -7.72 1.82 -2.50
CA ILE A 380 -6.85 2.59 -1.59
C ILE A 380 -5.71 1.68 -1.16
N GLY A 381 -4.51 1.92 -1.68
CA GLY A 381 -3.30 1.21 -1.29
C GLY A 381 -2.53 1.93 -0.18
N THR A 382 -1.79 1.19 0.65
CA THR A 382 -0.71 1.74 1.46
C THR A 382 0.63 1.15 1.03
N MET A 383 1.70 1.93 1.09
CA MET A 383 3.03 1.49 0.68
C MET A 383 4.11 2.04 1.62
N ASN A 384 4.88 1.15 2.24
CA ASN A 384 6.11 1.54 2.95
C ASN A 384 7.25 1.72 1.94
N THR A 385 7.90 2.89 1.95
CA THR A 385 8.98 3.18 1.01
C THR A 385 10.36 2.70 1.47
N ALA A 386 10.55 2.47 2.77
CA ALA A 386 11.80 1.94 3.33
C ALA A 386 12.07 0.48 2.89
N ASP A 387 11.04 -0.29 2.53
CA ASP A 387 11.15 -1.71 2.19
C ASP A 387 11.72 -1.91 0.77
N ARG A 388 13.03 -1.66 0.60
CA ARG A 388 13.76 -1.78 -0.68
C ARG A 388 13.97 -3.22 -1.17
N SER A 389 13.75 -4.22 -0.32
CA SER A 389 13.89 -5.65 -0.64
C SER A 389 12.72 -6.22 -1.48
N LEU A 390 11.66 -5.43 -1.64
CA LEU A 390 10.47 -5.81 -2.37
C LEU A 390 10.53 -5.29 -3.81
N ALA A 391 9.94 -6.03 -4.74
CA ALA A 391 9.86 -5.60 -6.14
C ALA A 391 9.18 -4.23 -6.19
N GLY A 392 9.91 -3.20 -6.64
CA GLY A 392 9.36 -1.87 -6.83
C GLY A 392 8.10 -1.94 -7.69
N LEU A 393 7.10 -1.11 -7.38
CA LEU A 393 5.85 -1.11 -8.12
C LEU A 393 6.11 -0.87 -9.62
N ASP A 394 5.57 -1.75 -10.46
CA ASP A 394 5.70 -1.65 -11.92
C ASP A 394 5.23 -0.27 -12.41
N ILE A 395 5.95 0.30 -13.39
CA ILE A 395 5.59 1.56 -14.07
C ILE A 395 4.13 1.51 -14.57
N ALA A 396 3.71 0.33 -15.03
CA ALA A 396 2.35 0.08 -15.49
C ALA A 396 1.32 0.30 -14.35
N LEU A 397 1.61 -0.11 -13.13
CA LEU A 397 0.73 0.16 -11.99
C LEU A 397 0.83 1.63 -11.58
N ARG A 398 2.05 2.19 -11.57
CA ARG A 398 2.27 3.58 -11.17
C ARG A 398 1.44 4.58 -11.96
N ARG A 399 1.24 4.39 -13.27
CA ARG A 399 0.39 5.28 -14.09
C ARG A 399 -1.12 5.17 -13.80
N ARG A 400 -1.56 4.17 -13.02
CA ARG A 400 -2.98 3.83 -12.77
C ARG A 400 -3.46 4.21 -11.37
N PHE A 401 -2.54 4.64 -10.51
CA PHE A 401 -2.84 5.11 -9.16
C PHE A 401 -2.39 6.56 -9.00
N VAL A 402 -3.14 7.34 -8.24
CA VAL A 402 -2.68 8.63 -7.69
C VAL A 402 -1.83 8.34 -6.46
N PHE A 403 -0.62 8.89 -6.41
CA PHE A 403 0.30 8.71 -5.30
C PHE A 403 0.22 9.91 -4.37
N GLU A 404 -0.15 9.66 -3.11
CA GLU A 404 -0.20 10.66 -2.06
C GLU A 404 0.88 10.36 -1.02
N GLU A 405 1.84 11.28 -0.91
CA GLU A 405 2.93 11.15 0.05
C GLU A 405 2.45 11.47 1.46
N MET A 406 2.85 10.62 2.41
CA MET A 406 2.58 10.74 3.83
C MET A 406 3.92 10.94 4.56
N PRO A 407 4.47 12.17 4.55
CA PRO A 407 5.74 12.46 5.18
C PRO A 407 5.64 12.43 6.71
N PRO A 408 6.77 12.30 7.44
CA PRO A 408 6.80 12.54 8.86
C PRO A 408 6.39 13.97 9.22
N ARG A 409 5.38 14.10 10.08
CA ARG A 409 4.83 15.36 10.57
C ARG A 409 5.20 15.58 12.03
N ALA A 410 6.36 16.22 12.26
CA ALA A 410 6.84 16.50 13.61
C ALA A 410 5.94 17.48 14.37
N GLU A 411 5.25 18.36 13.67
CA GLU A 411 4.29 19.33 14.21
C GLU A 411 3.09 18.67 14.90
N LEU A 412 2.79 17.40 14.60
CA LEU A 412 1.77 16.66 15.33
C LEU A 412 2.17 16.37 16.78
N LEU A 413 3.44 16.59 17.14
CA LEU A 413 3.98 16.44 18.50
C LEU A 413 4.17 17.79 19.20
N ASP A 414 3.66 18.88 18.63
CA ASP A 414 3.69 20.21 19.27
C ASP A 414 3.06 20.15 20.67
N GLY A 415 3.75 20.74 21.64
CA GLY A 415 3.38 20.75 23.05
C GLY A 415 3.83 19.52 23.85
N VAL A 416 4.41 18.49 23.21
CA VAL A 416 4.96 17.33 23.91
C VAL A 416 6.38 17.67 24.40
N VAL A 417 6.45 18.12 25.65
CA VAL A 417 7.69 18.52 26.31
C VAL A 417 7.94 17.64 27.54
N ILE A 418 9.15 17.12 27.66
CA ILE A 418 9.61 16.42 28.86
C ILE A 418 10.68 17.29 29.54
N GLU A 419 10.50 17.58 30.82
CA GLU A 419 11.41 18.38 31.62
C GLU A 419 11.77 17.63 32.91
N GLU A 420 13.05 17.30 33.06
CA GLU A 420 13.62 16.62 34.22
C GLU A 420 15.04 17.16 34.43
N GLU A 421 15.57 17.11 35.65
CA GLU A 421 16.98 17.42 35.97
C GLU A 421 17.55 18.73 35.36
N GLY A 422 16.69 19.75 35.17
CA GLY A 422 17.09 21.04 34.57
C GLY A 422 17.25 21.03 33.04
N HIS A 423 16.92 19.92 32.38
CA HIS A 423 16.90 19.81 30.92
C HIS A 423 15.46 19.72 30.40
N LYS A 424 15.25 20.30 29.22
CA LYS A 424 13.96 20.33 28.53
C LYS A 424 14.12 19.73 27.13
N VAL A 425 13.27 18.78 26.79
CA VAL A 425 13.25 18.11 25.48
C VAL A 425 11.89 18.32 24.83
N ASP A 426 11.91 19.00 23.69
CA ASP A 426 10.77 19.08 22.78
C ASP A 426 10.81 17.90 21.81
N VAL A 427 9.81 17.02 21.88
CA VAL A 427 9.79 15.76 21.13
C VAL A 427 9.60 16.01 19.63
N GLY A 428 8.86 17.05 19.23
CA GLY A 428 8.73 17.45 17.83
C GLY A 428 10.07 17.89 17.25
N ARG A 429 10.81 18.75 17.97
CA ARG A 429 12.16 19.18 17.59
C ARG A 429 13.16 18.02 17.56
N LEU A 430 13.06 17.08 18.51
CA LEU A 430 13.87 15.86 18.53
C LEU A 430 13.64 15.02 17.26
N LEU A 431 12.39 14.72 16.92
CA LEU A 431 12.03 13.96 15.73
C LEU A 431 12.52 14.65 14.45
N HIS A 432 12.28 15.96 14.34
CA HIS A 432 12.74 16.75 13.20
C HIS A 432 14.26 16.66 13.02
N THR A 433 15.02 16.82 14.11
CA THR A 433 16.49 16.77 14.08
C THR A 433 17.01 15.39 13.71
N LEU A 434 16.39 14.32 14.22
CA LEU A 434 16.74 12.94 13.85
C LEU A 434 16.50 12.70 12.35
N ASN A 435 15.34 13.12 11.83
CA ASN A 435 15.00 12.93 10.42
C ASN A 435 15.91 13.70 9.48
N GLN A 436 16.31 14.94 9.83
CA GLN A 436 17.32 15.67 9.05
C GLN A 436 18.63 14.90 8.93
N ARG A 437 19.09 14.26 10.01
CA ARG A 437 20.33 13.45 9.98
C ARG A 437 20.16 12.17 9.19
N ILE A 438 19.03 11.48 9.35
CA ILE A 438 18.73 10.25 8.59
C ILE A 438 18.67 10.56 7.09
N GLU A 439 18.03 11.65 6.70
CA GLU A 439 17.93 12.05 5.29
C GLU A 439 19.30 12.33 4.67
N VAL A 440 20.21 12.97 5.41
CA VAL A 440 21.60 13.22 4.98
C VAL A 440 22.43 11.94 4.91
N LEU A 441 22.27 11.03 5.87
CA LEU A 441 23.09 9.82 5.99
C LEU A 441 22.55 8.63 5.17
N LEU A 442 21.28 8.67 4.79
CA LEU A 442 20.58 7.60 4.09
C LEU A 442 19.68 8.15 2.98
N ASP A 443 18.42 8.49 3.27
CA ASP A 443 17.48 9.16 2.38
C ASP A 443 16.17 9.54 3.12
N ARG A 444 15.25 10.20 2.41
CA ARG A 444 13.93 10.60 2.93
C ARG A 444 12.97 9.44 3.23
N ASP A 445 13.12 8.30 2.54
CA ASP A 445 12.21 7.15 2.64
C ASP A 445 12.42 6.35 3.95
N HIS A 446 13.55 6.57 4.62
CA HIS A 446 13.89 5.98 5.92
C HIS A 446 13.69 6.95 7.10
N CYS A 447 13.05 8.10 6.90
CA CYS A 447 12.76 8.99 8.02
C CYS A 447 11.81 8.33 9.03
N LEU A 448 11.97 8.68 10.30
CA LEU A 448 11.11 8.20 11.39
C LEU A 448 9.76 8.90 11.33
N GLY A 449 8.68 8.13 11.34
CA GLY A 449 7.33 8.67 11.45
C GLY A 449 6.96 9.13 12.86
N HIS A 450 6.00 10.06 12.95
CA HIS A 450 5.53 10.62 14.22
C HIS A 450 4.74 9.63 15.08
N ALA A 451 4.18 8.56 14.49
CA ALA A 451 3.35 7.58 15.21
C ALA A 451 4.08 6.90 16.38
N TYR A 452 5.40 6.70 16.28
CA TYR A 452 6.22 6.16 17.39
C TYR A 452 6.10 7.01 18.67
N PHE A 453 5.93 8.32 18.52
CA PHE A 453 5.90 9.29 19.62
C PHE A 453 4.50 9.72 20.04
N MET A 454 3.46 9.39 19.25
CA MET A 454 2.06 9.71 19.57
C MET A 454 1.59 9.20 20.95
N PRO A 455 2.06 8.04 21.49
CA PRO A 455 1.73 7.64 22.86
C PRO A 455 2.12 8.67 23.93
N LEU A 456 3.18 9.46 23.70
CA LEU A 456 3.58 10.54 24.61
C LEU A 456 2.56 11.69 24.61
N LYS A 457 1.95 11.97 23.45
CA LYS A 457 0.90 12.99 23.31
C LYS A 457 -0.43 12.54 23.91
N ALA A 458 -0.74 11.25 23.83
CA ALA A 458 -1.96 10.67 24.39
C ALA A 458 -1.90 10.53 25.93
N ALA A 459 -0.71 10.50 26.51
CA ALA A 459 -0.54 10.42 27.96
C ALA A 459 -0.94 11.73 28.66
N ALA A 460 -1.51 11.63 29.87
CA ALA A 460 -1.83 12.80 30.69
C ALA A 460 -0.59 13.67 31.00
N LYS A 461 0.58 13.03 31.11
CA LYS A 461 1.89 13.68 31.20
C LYS A 461 2.92 12.81 30.46
N PRO A 462 3.66 13.35 29.48
CA PRO A 462 4.77 12.62 28.86
C PRO A 462 5.93 12.47 29.86
N THR A 463 6.58 11.31 29.86
CA THR A 463 7.66 10.98 30.82
C THR A 463 8.93 10.52 30.12
N LEU A 464 10.08 10.73 30.76
CA LEU A 464 11.37 10.25 30.26
C LEU A 464 11.39 8.73 30.10
N ALA A 465 10.76 8.00 31.03
CA ALA A 465 10.67 6.54 30.97
C ALA A 465 9.97 6.04 29.69
N GLN A 466 8.89 6.70 29.25
CA GLN A 466 8.20 6.36 28.01
C GLN A 466 9.06 6.70 26.78
N LEU A 467 9.72 7.86 26.77
CA LEU A 467 10.63 8.23 25.69
C LEU A 467 11.80 7.24 25.56
N GLY A 468 12.38 6.84 26.69
CA GLY A 468 13.43 5.81 26.74
C GLY A 468 12.97 4.46 26.25
N TYR A 469 11.75 4.04 26.59
CA TYR A 469 11.17 2.81 26.06
C TYR A 469 11.01 2.87 24.52
N ILE A 470 10.48 3.98 23.99
CA ILE A 470 10.34 4.18 22.53
C ILE A 470 11.71 4.10 21.85
N PHE A 471 12.71 4.78 22.39
CA PHE A 471 14.05 4.77 21.81
C PHE A 471 14.70 3.39 21.85
N GLN A 472 14.66 2.71 23.00
CA GLN A 472 15.35 1.43 23.20
C GLN A 472 14.71 0.28 22.41
N HIS A 473 13.37 0.27 22.29
CA HIS A 473 12.64 -0.86 21.73
C HIS A 473 12.06 -0.63 20.33
N GLN A 474 12.05 0.61 19.85
CA GLN A 474 11.47 0.94 18.53
C GLN A 474 12.46 1.70 17.65
N ILE A 475 13.02 2.83 18.14
CA ILE A 475 13.87 3.69 17.30
C ILE A 475 15.26 3.07 17.07
N LEU A 476 15.96 2.64 18.12
CA LEU A 476 17.30 2.07 17.98
C LEU A 476 17.31 0.78 17.12
N PRO A 477 16.41 -0.20 17.34
CA PRO A 477 16.33 -1.37 16.47
C PRO A 477 16.05 -1.02 15.00
N LEU A 478 15.19 -0.02 14.76
CA LEU A 478 14.91 0.44 13.40
C LEU A 478 16.15 1.08 12.74
N LEU A 479 16.92 1.88 13.50
CA LEU A 479 18.17 2.45 13.01
C LEU A 479 19.23 1.36 12.75
N GLN A 480 19.27 0.29 13.55
CA GLN A 480 20.14 -0.88 13.30
C GLN A 480 19.82 -1.53 11.95
N GLU A 481 18.54 -1.70 11.64
CA GLU A 481 18.10 -2.23 10.35
C GLU A 481 18.45 -1.28 9.19
N TYR A 482 18.13 0.01 9.32
CA TYR A 482 18.37 1.02 8.28
C TYR A 482 19.84 1.20 7.92
N PHE A 483 20.70 1.16 8.92
CA PHE A 483 22.14 1.34 8.75
C PHE A 483 22.89 0.01 8.66
N PHE A 484 22.21 -1.13 8.55
CA PHE A 484 22.82 -2.46 8.49
C PHE A 484 23.88 -2.69 9.57
N GLU A 485 23.55 -2.35 10.82
CA GLU A 485 24.45 -2.42 11.98
C GLU A 485 25.71 -1.51 11.87
N ASP A 486 25.70 -0.46 11.02
CA ASP A 486 26.71 0.60 11.03
C ASP A 486 26.49 1.54 12.23
N TRP A 487 26.96 1.08 13.39
CA TRP A 487 26.85 1.78 14.67
C TRP A 487 27.45 3.18 14.67
N GLN A 488 28.44 3.47 13.81
CA GLN A 488 29.01 4.80 13.71
C GLN A 488 28.00 5.79 13.12
N ARG A 489 27.30 5.39 12.05
CA ARG A 489 26.23 6.21 11.47
C ARG A 489 25.05 6.37 12.42
N ILE A 490 24.69 5.31 13.14
CA ILE A 490 23.64 5.39 14.17
C ILE A 490 24.05 6.39 15.26
N ALA A 491 25.30 6.36 15.72
CA ALA A 491 25.83 7.31 16.69
C ALA A 491 25.84 8.75 16.15
N TRP A 492 26.06 8.95 14.85
CA TRP A 492 25.91 10.27 14.22
C TRP A 492 24.46 10.76 14.22
N VAL A 493 23.49 9.89 13.90
CA VAL A 493 22.05 10.22 14.00
C VAL A 493 21.69 10.64 15.42
N LEU A 494 22.17 9.91 16.43
CA LEU A 494 21.93 10.18 17.86
C LEU A 494 22.81 11.31 18.43
N ASN A 495 23.64 11.94 17.59
CA ASN A 495 24.57 13.01 17.96
C ASN A 495 25.64 12.62 19.02
N ASP A 496 25.92 11.34 19.22
CA ASP A 496 26.77 10.88 20.33
C ASP A 496 28.21 11.39 20.21
N HIS A 497 28.74 11.52 19.00
CA HIS A 497 30.07 12.10 18.73
C HIS A 497 30.23 13.57 19.16
N ARG A 498 29.13 14.30 19.41
CA ARG A 498 29.12 15.70 19.87
C ARG A 498 28.75 15.83 21.36
N LYS A 499 28.73 14.71 22.08
CA LYS A 499 28.53 14.66 23.54
C LYS A 499 29.89 14.44 24.20
N SER A 500 30.18 15.20 25.25
CA SER A 500 31.44 15.20 25.99
C SER A 500 31.42 14.17 27.12
N LYS A 501 30.25 13.94 27.71
CA LYS A 501 30.03 12.94 28.76
C LYS A 501 29.63 11.61 28.14
N ALA A 502 30.43 10.57 28.36
CA ALA A 502 30.10 9.20 27.94
C ALA A 502 28.74 8.74 28.46
N GLU A 503 28.37 9.16 29.68
CA GLU A 503 27.10 8.81 30.30
C GLU A 503 25.85 9.36 29.55
N ALA A 504 26.03 10.36 28.68
CA ALA A 504 24.97 10.92 27.83
C ALA A 504 24.97 10.37 26.40
N MET A 505 25.98 9.57 26.03
CA MET A 505 26.04 8.88 24.74
C MET A 505 25.17 7.62 24.80
N PHE A 506 24.31 7.41 23.79
CA PHE A 506 23.52 6.18 23.68
C PHE A 506 24.39 5.00 23.22
N LEU A 507 25.36 5.30 22.35
CA LEU A 507 26.32 4.35 21.81
C LEU A 507 27.74 4.75 22.22
N GLU A 508 28.46 3.81 22.82
CA GLU A 508 29.84 3.98 23.23
C GLU A 508 30.75 3.12 22.35
N ALA A 509 31.89 3.69 21.95
CA ALA A 509 32.97 2.99 21.27
C ALA A 509 34.16 2.85 22.25
N PRO A 510 34.14 1.87 23.18
CA PRO A 510 35.25 1.66 24.11
C PRO A 510 36.56 1.46 23.35
N LYS A 511 37.64 2.11 23.82
CA LYS A 511 38.98 1.89 23.28
C LYS A 511 39.33 0.40 23.42
N LEU A 512 39.60 -0.23 22.28
CA LEU A 512 39.95 -1.64 22.24
C LEU A 512 41.47 -1.78 22.07
N GLU A 513 42.14 -2.29 23.09
CA GLU A 513 43.53 -2.73 22.98
C GLU A 513 43.55 -4.08 22.22
N LEU A 514 43.50 -4.00 20.88
CA LEU A 514 43.42 -5.17 19.99
C LEU A 514 44.52 -6.21 20.28
N LYS A 515 45.73 -5.74 20.60
CA LYS A 515 46.87 -6.59 20.94
C LYS A 515 46.62 -7.40 22.22
N THR A 516 45.99 -6.79 23.22
CA THR A 516 45.65 -7.47 24.48
C THR A 516 44.54 -8.50 24.27
N LEU A 517 43.60 -8.24 23.37
CA LEU A 517 42.45 -9.12 23.14
C LEU A 517 42.74 -10.28 22.18
N LEU A 518 43.52 -10.04 21.12
CA LEU A 518 43.70 -10.96 19.99
C LEU A 518 45.16 -11.38 19.76
N GLY A 519 46.10 -10.90 20.58
CA GLY A 519 47.54 -11.13 20.39
C GLY A 519 48.07 -10.45 19.13
N ASP A 520 49.03 -11.08 18.46
CA ASP A 520 49.69 -10.54 17.26
C ASP A 520 48.93 -10.83 15.94
N ILE A 521 47.64 -11.18 16.02
CA ILE A 521 46.82 -11.41 14.84
C ILE A 521 46.51 -10.07 14.16
N ALA A 522 46.91 -9.93 12.89
CA ALA A 522 46.57 -8.76 12.08
C ALA A 522 45.08 -8.79 11.69
N VAL A 523 44.26 -8.05 12.43
CA VAL A 523 42.87 -7.78 12.06
C VAL A 523 42.82 -6.58 11.13
N GLY A 524 42.34 -6.80 9.89
CA GLY A 524 42.18 -5.72 8.92
C GLY A 524 41.05 -4.74 9.30
N GLY A 525 41.34 -3.44 9.20
CA GLY A 525 40.38 -2.34 9.37
C GLY A 525 40.23 -1.82 10.80
N GLN A 526 39.85 -0.54 10.95
CA GLN A 526 39.44 0.05 12.24
C GLN A 526 38.05 -0.47 12.64
N ARG A 527 37.97 -1.73 13.09
CA ARG A 527 36.72 -2.24 13.69
C ARG A 527 36.63 -1.76 15.13
N GLN A 528 35.87 -0.69 15.34
CA GLN A 528 35.49 -0.27 16.69
C GLN A 528 34.45 -1.25 17.24
N ARG A 529 34.63 -1.68 18.50
CA ARG A 529 33.58 -2.37 19.24
C ARG A 529 32.61 -1.32 19.74
N TRP A 530 31.33 -1.53 19.49
CA TRP A 530 30.27 -0.67 19.98
C TRP A 530 29.50 -1.35 21.11
N SER A 531 29.03 -0.58 22.07
CA SER A 531 28.13 -1.03 23.14
C SER A 531 27.02 -0.02 23.36
N ILE A 532 25.83 -0.53 23.66
CA ILE A 532 24.66 0.28 24.02
C ILE A 532 24.79 0.69 25.48
N ASN A 533 24.71 1.99 25.77
CA ASN A 533 24.65 2.52 27.11
C ASN A 533 23.19 2.61 27.58
N GLU A 534 22.71 1.58 28.29
CA GLU A 534 21.32 1.54 28.78
C GLU A 534 20.97 2.69 29.74
N LYS A 535 21.97 3.26 30.43
CA LYS A 535 21.75 4.36 31.38
C LYS A 535 21.42 5.67 30.65
N ALA A 536 21.95 5.88 29.44
CA ALA A 536 21.68 7.08 28.66
C ALA A 536 20.19 7.22 28.29
N PHE A 537 19.47 6.11 28.09
CA PHE A 537 18.02 6.14 27.81
C PHE A 537 17.18 6.67 28.97
N ARG A 538 17.74 6.67 30.19
CA ARG A 538 17.11 7.19 31.41
C ARG A 538 17.64 8.57 31.80
N ARG A 539 18.34 9.26 30.90
CA ARG A 539 18.91 10.59 31.13
C ARG A 539 18.34 11.57 30.12
N ILE A 540 17.61 12.55 30.62
CA ILE A 540 17.02 13.61 29.80
C ILE A 540 18.10 14.44 29.06
N GLU A 541 19.27 14.63 29.68
CA GLU A 541 20.44 15.27 29.07
C GLU A 541 20.84 14.60 27.75
N ALA A 542 20.79 13.25 27.67
CA ALA A 542 21.17 12.52 26.46
C ALA A 542 20.30 12.90 25.25
N TYR A 543 19.00 13.10 25.45
CA TYR A 543 18.06 13.52 24.41
C TYR A 543 18.17 15.01 24.09
N ALA A 544 18.37 15.86 25.10
CA ALA A 544 18.59 17.30 24.88
C ALA A 544 19.85 17.53 24.02
N LEU A 545 20.93 16.80 24.32
CA LEU A 545 22.16 16.83 23.53
C LEU A 545 22.01 16.18 22.14
N THR A 546 21.05 15.28 21.94
CA THR A 546 20.70 14.83 20.58
C THR A 546 20.23 16.00 19.72
N ILE A 547 19.53 16.98 20.29
CA ILE A 547 19.06 18.16 19.54
C ILE A 547 20.22 19.16 19.31
N GLU A 548 20.89 19.59 20.37
CA GLU A 548 21.78 20.76 20.31
C GLU A 548 23.28 20.39 20.22
N GLY A 549 23.65 19.19 20.71
CA GLY A 549 25.04 18.82 21.01
C GLY A 549 25.62 19.65 22.16
N ASP A 550 26.84 19.37 22.57
CA ASP A 550 27.52 20.27 23.51
C ASP A 550 27.92 21.57 22.82
N LYS A 551 27.70 22.69 23.50
CA LYS A 551 28.23 24.01 23.11
C LYS A 551 29.76 24.00 23.25
N GLY A 552 30.47 23.39 22.30
CA GLY A 552 31.93 23.31 22.32
C GLY A 552 32.56 22.13 21.57
N ALA A 553 31.77 21.19 21.04
CA ALA A 553 32.31 20.11 20.20
C ALA A 553 32.47 20.61 18.74
N GLN A 554 33.60 21.26 18.46
CA GLN A 554 34.18 21.39 17.11
C GLN A 554 35.38 20.47 16.98
#